data_AF-A0A3D1ID63-F1
#
_entry.id   AF-A0A3D1ID63-F1
#
_cell.length_a   1.000
_cell.length_b   1.000
_cell.length_c   1.000
_cell.angle_alpha   90.00
_cell.angle_beta   90.00
_cell.angle_gamma   90.00
#
_symmetry.space_group_name_H-M   'P 1'
#
loop_
_entity.id
_entity.type
_entity.pdbx_description
1 polymer ?
#
loop_
_entity_poly.entity_id
_entity_poly.type
_entity_poly.pdbx_seq_one_letter_code
_entity_poly.pdbx_strand_id
1 'polypeptide(L)'
;MGTRLIWAIALATGVASALASEVKDVLPLTESIVLVHFDDGYVVHHKKGQKRSDERVVVQPLDVAKAQNPASYTVSSSDDASFGTAKPLRVSRKTKGTDFAWFVDAWIDGRAVNNRPDHAKEHWIYLHLPRPMAEGKTYVVRAPGLASNGSSWTVRYDAAKLRSEAVHVNIVGYSTQAPRKYGYLSHWLGDGGP
;
A
#
# COMPACT_ATOMS: atom_id res chain seq x y z
N MET A 1 61.72 10.73 22.29
CA MET A 1 60.26 10.72 22.60
C MET A 1 59.53 11.13 21.33
N GLY A 2 59.06 10.16 20.54
CA GLY A 2 58.38 10.41 19.26
C GLY A 2 56.88 10.19 19.40
N THR A 3 56.10 11.25 19.27
CA THR A 3 54.65 11.26 19.43
C THR A 3 53.99 10.69 18.18
N ARG A 4 53.32 9.54 18.30
CA ARG A 4 52.53 8.94 17.21
C ARG A 4 51.18 9.63 17.11
N LEU A 5 50.90 10.25 15.97
CA LEU A 5 49.60 10.81 15.64
C LEU A 5 48.69 9.67 15.14
N ILE A 6 47.64 9.34 15.89
CA ILE A 6 46.63 8.36 15.50
C ILE A 6 45.52 9.12 14.77
N TRP A 7 45.35 8.85 13.48
CA TRP A 7 44.19 9.32 12.71
C TRP A 7 43.00 8.42 13.00
N ALA A 8 41.99 8.95 13.70
CA ALA A 8 40.70 8.29 13.84
C ALA A 8 39.86 8.59 12.58
N ILE A 9 39.65 7.59 11.73
CA ILE A 9 38.67 7.66 10.64
C ILE A 9 37.29 7.46 11.27
N ALA A 10 36.52 8.55 11.35
CA ALA A 10 35.11 8.46 11.69
C ALA A 10 34.35 7.90 10.48
N LEU A 11 33.94 6.63 10.54
CA LEU A 11 32.92 6.10 9.63
C LEU A 11 31.59 6.79 9.97
N ALA A 12 31.19 7.76 9.16
CA ALA A 12 29.82 8.25 9.14
C ALA A 12 28.93 7.14 8.58
N THR A 13 28.30 6.37 9.45
CA THR A 13 27.20 5.47 9.07
C THR A 13 26.01 6.34 8.69
N GLY A 14 25.88 6.63 7.39
CA GLY A 14 24.66 7.22 6.86
C GLY A 14 23.50 6.26 7.10
N VAL A 15 22.56 6.64 7.96
CA VAL A 15 21.26 5.97 8.04
C VAL A 15 20.56 6.31 6.73
N ALA A 16 20.62 5.41 5.75
CA ALA A 16 19.76 5.51 4.58
C ALA A 16 18.33 5.57 5.11
N SER A 17 17.65 6.71 4.91
CA SER A 17 16.24 6.84 5.25
C SER A 17 15.52 5.83 4.36
N ALA A 18 15.10 4.71 4.94
CA ALA A 18 14.41 3.67 4.20
C ALA A 18 13.12 4.29 3.66
N LEU A 19 12.94 4.25 2.34
CA LEU A 19 11.66 4.56 1.71
C LEU A 19 10.64 3.55 2.22
N ALA A 20 9.84 3.97 3.19
CA ALA A 20 8.95 3.09 3.95
C ALA A 20 7.61 3.79 4.12
N SER A 21 6.70 3.48 3.22
CA SER A 21 5.29 3.84 3.31
C SER A 21 4.64 3.16 4.52
N GLU A 22 3.44 3.57 4.92
CA GLU A 22 2.68 2.90 5.99
C GLU A 22 1.76 1.84 5.39
N VAL A 23 1.71 0.63 5.98
CA VAL A 23 0.65 -0.33 5.66
C VAL A 23 -0.63 0.07 6.39
N LYS A 24 -1.69 0.32 5.63
CA LYS A 24 -3.04 0.62 6.17
C LYS A 24 -3.85 -0.63 6.42
N ASP A 25 -3.79 -1.59 5.49
CA ASP A 25 -4.57 -2.83 5.57
C ASP A 25 -3.84 -3.99 4.92
N VAL A 26 -4.09 -5.19 5.45
CA VAL A 26 -3.73 -6.47 4.83
C VAL A 26 -4.94 -7.39 4.88
N LEU A 27 -5.50 -7.71 3.72
CA LEU A 27 -6.76 -8.45 3.63
C LEU A 27 -6.74 -9.47 2.49
N PRO A 28 -7.47 -10.59 2.60
CA PRO A 28 -7.70 -11.49 1.48
C PRO A 28 -8.59 -10.76 0.47
N LEU A 29 -8.22 -10.74 -0.81
CA LEU A 29 -9.13 -10.32 -1.88
C LEU A 29 -9.94 -11.51 -2.39
N THR A 30 -9.26 -12.66 -2.51
CA THR A 30 -9.82 -13.98 -2.80
C THR A 30 -9.09 -15.01 -1.94
N GLU A 31 -9.44 -16.29 -2.05
CA GLU A 31 -8.66 -17.38 -1.46
C GLU A 31 -7.19 -17.40 -1.93
N SER A 32 -6.88 -16.92 -3.13
CA SER A 32 -5.53 -17.00 -3.72
C SER A 32 -4.84 -15.64 -3.91
N ILE A 33 -5.47 -14.55 -3.47
CA ILE A 33 -4.89 -13.20 -3.57
C ILE A 33 -4.99 -12.51 -2.21
N VAL A 34 -3.85 -12.05 -1.71
CA VAL A 34 -3.79 -11.15 -0.55
C VAL A 34 -3.46 -9.74 -1.04
N LEU A 35 -4.26 -8.77 -0.60
CA LEU A 35 -4.03 -7.36 -0.81
C LEU A 35 -3.26 -6.76 0.38
N VAL A 36 -2.17 -6.05 0.10
CA VAL A 36 -1.45 -5.20 1.04
C VAL A 36 -1.61 -3.76 0.57
N HIS A 37 -2.26 -2.93 1.38
CA HIS A 37 -2.55 -1.53 1.08
C HIS A 37 -1.55 -0.61 1.80
N PHE A 38 -0.86 0.21 1.03
CA PHE A 38 0.16 1.16 1.46
C PHE A 38 -0.29 2.61 1.22
N ASP A 39 0.07 3.50 2.14
CA ASP A 39 -0.16 4.95 2.07
C ASP A 39 1.18 5.71 2.10
N ASP A 40 1.46 6.46 1.04
CA ASP A 40 2.71 7.22 0.88
C ASP A 40 2.67 8.56 1.63
N GLY A 41 1.55 8.98 2.23
CA GLY A 41 1.48 10.18 3.06
C GLY A 41 0.21 11.01 2.86
N TYR A 42 0.31 12.32 3.09
CA TYR A 42 -0.87 13.18 3.15
C TYR A 42 -0.56 14.63 2.76
N VAL A 43 -1.61 15.39 2.47
CA VAL A 43 -1.54 16.83 2.25
C VAL A 43 -1.89 17.57 3.53
N VAL A 44 -1.02 18.51 3.91
CA VAL A 44 -1.38 19.53 4.90
C VAL A 44 -2.15 20.63 4.18
N HIS A 45 -3.47 20.57 4.26
CA HIS A 45 -4.34 21.55 3.63
C HIS A 45 -4.31 22.92 4.34
N HIS A 46 -4.55 23.96 3.55
CA HIS A 46 -4.71 25.31 4.03
C HIS A 46 -5.96 25.41 4.92
N LYS A 47 -5.89 26.25 5.95
CA LYS A 47 -7.02 26.55 6.84
C LYS A 47 -7.65 27.88 6.47
N LYS A 48 -8.81 28.17 7.07
CA LYS A 48 -9.48 29.47 6.90
C LYS A 48 -8.50 30.61 7.19
N GLY A 49 -8.31 31.50 6.21
CA GLY A 49 -7.38 32.64 6.30
C GLY A 49 -5.96 32.38 5.78
N GLN A 50 -5.63 31.14 5.38
CA GLN A 50 -4.35 30.80 4.75
C GLN A 50 -4.49 30.76 3.22
N LYS A 51 -3.38 30.91 2.50
CA LYS A 51 -3.39 30.81 1.04
C LYS A 51 -3.36 29.33 0.64
N ARG A 52 -3.99 29.00 -0.49
CA ARG A 52 -3.92 27.63 -1.04
C ARG A 52 -2.48 27.21 -1.39
N SER A 53 -1.65 28.18 -1.78
CA SER A 53 -0.22 27.95 -2.04
C SER A 53 0.57 27.44 -0.83
N ASP A 54 0.04 27.63 0.38
CA ASP A 54 0.66 27.22 1.64
C ASP A 54 0.49 25.72 1.91
N GLU A 55 -0.29 25.02 1.09
CA GLU A 55 -0.38 23.57 1.15
C GLU A 55 0.96 22.92 0.86
N ARG A 56 1.17 21.77 1.52
CA ARG A 56 2.38 20.96 1.35
C ARG A 56 2.01 19.49 1.41
N VAL A 57 2.69 18.71 0.59
CA VAL A 57 2.57 17.25 0.61
C VAL A 57 3.68 16.70 1.48
N VAL A 58 3.31 15.86 2.44
CA VAL A 58 4.24 15.09 3.26
C VAL A 58 4.25 13.67 2.70
N VAL A 59 5.40 13.23 2.19
CA VAL A 59 5.53 11.90 1.55
C VAL A 59 6.60 11.04 2.19
N GLN A 60 6.31 9.75 2.31
CA GLN A 60 7.20 8.65 2.61
C GLN A 60 6.94 7.57 1.55
N PRO A 61 7.54 7.71 0.35
CA PRO A 61 7.13 6.90 -0.79
C PRO A 61 7.49 5.43 -0.58
N LEU A 62 6.65 4.54 -1.10
CA LEU A 62 6.94 3.12 -1.18
C LEU A 62 8.15 2.85 -2.09
N ASP A 63 9.06 1.96 -1.66
CA ASP A 63 10.04 1.37 -2.57
C ASP A 63 9.32 0.43 -3.56
N VAL A 64 8.88 0.99 -4.69
CA VAL A 64 8.08 0.28 -5.69
C VAL A 64 8.84 -0.90 -6.30
N ALA A 65 10.15 -0.77 -6.52
CA ALA A 65 10.95 -1.86 -7.11
C ALA A 65 10.97 -3.07 -6.17
N LYS A 66 11.15 -2.83 -4.87
CA LYS A 66 11.06 -3.88 -3.85
C LYS A 66 9.63 -4.39 -3.68
N ALA A 67 8.63 -3.51 -3.68
CA ALA A 67 7.23 -3.89 -3.50
C ALA A 67 6.68 -4.74 -4.66
N GLN A 68 7.18 -4.56 -5.87
CA GLN A 68 6.80 -5.39 -7.03
C GLN A 68 7.61 -6.69 -7.15
N ASN A 69 8.58 -6.93 -6.27
CA ASN A 69 9.35 -8.16 -6.26
C ASN A 69 8.67 -9.23 -5.39
N PRO A 70 8.20 -10.37 -5.95
CA PRO A 70 7.59 -11.44 -5.15
C PRO A 70 8.52 -11.99 -4.07
N ALA A 71 9.85 -11.91 -4.28
CA ALA A 71 10.83 -12.38 -3.31
C ALA A 71 10.88 -11.54 -2.02
N SER A 72 10.32 -10.33 -2.02
CA SER A 72 10.21 -9.43 -0.87
C SER A 72 9.11 -9.83 0.12
N TYR A 73 8.29 -10.83 -0.23
CA TYR A 73 7.19 -11.30 0.59
C TYR A 73 7.36 -12.75 1.00
N THR A 74 6.79 -13.10 2.16
CA THR A 74 6.57 -14.49 2.57
C THR A 74 5.21 -14.57 3.24
N VAL A 75 4.39 -15.53 2.83
CA VAL A 75 3.10 -15.84 3.44
C VAL A 75 3.20 -17.20 4.10
N SER A 76 2.76 -17.31 5.35
CA SER A 76 2.79 -18.57 6.09
C SER A 76 1.53 -18.78 6.91
N SER A 77 1.14 -20.02 7.13
CA SER A 77 0.09 -20.39 8.07
C SER A 77 0.58 -21.48 9.02
N SER A 78 0.24 -21.35 10.29
CA SER A 78 0.50 -22.37 11.32
C SER A 78 -0.69 -23.31 11.53
N ASP A 79 -1.90 -22.92 11.09
CA ASP A 79 -3.15 -23.65 11.29
C ASP A 79 -3.74 -24.23 9.99
N ASP A 80 -3.13 -23.95 8.83
CA ASP A 80 -3.36 -24.58 7.53
C ASP A 80 -2.15 -25.41 7.09
N ALA A 81 -2.20 -26.71 7.38
CA ALA A 81 -1.16 -27.67 7.02
C ALA A 81 -0.95 -27.79 5.50
N SER A 82 -1.99 -27.50 4.68
CA SER A 82 -1.89 -27.58 3.22
C SER A 82 -1.15 -26.37 2.62
N PHE A 83 -1.08 -25.26 3.34
CA PHE A 83 -0.43 -24.02 2.90
C PHE A 83 1.02 -23.91 3.39
N GLY A 84 1.32 -24.19 4.66
CA GLY A 84 2.69 -24.08 5.19
C GLY A 84 3.30 -22.68 5.00
N THR A 85 4.46 -22.57 4.33
CA THR A 85 5.10 -21.29 3.99
C THR A 85 5.34 -21.18 2.48
N ALA A 86 5.12 -20.00 1.92
CA ALA A 86 5.25 -19.75 0.49
C ALA A 86 5.64 -18.30 0.17
N LYS A 87 6.21 -18.09 -1.01
CA LYS A 87 6.32 -16.77 -1.64
C LYS A 87 5.23 -16.61 -2.71
N PRO A 88 4.74 -15.39 -2.98
CA PRO A 88 3.82 -15.17 -4.08
C PRO A 88 4.43 -15.58 -5.42
N LEU A 89 3.61 -16.09 -6.34
CA LEU A 89 4.02 -16.42 -7.71
C LEU A 89 4.30 -15.17 -8.54
N ARG A 90 3.50 -14.13 -8.32
CA ARG A 90 3.63 -12.82 -8.92
C ARG A 90 3.08 -11.75 -7.98
N VAL A 91 3.44 -10.50 -8.24
CA VAL A 91 2.89 -9.33 -7.58
C VAL A 91 2.32 -8.41 -8.65
N SER A 92 1.11 -7.93 -8.43
CA SER A 92 0.50 -6.85 -9.23
C SER A 92 0.35 -5.60 -8.37
N ARG A 93 0.30 -4.42 -9.00
CA ARG A 93 0.18 -3.14 -8.33
C ARG A 93 -0.85 -2.24 -9.02
N LYS A 94 -1.74 -1.69 -8.21
CA LYS A 94 -2.54 -0.50 -8.54
C LYS A 94 -2.05 0.68 -7.69
N THR A 95 -2.03 1.87 -8.27
CA THR A 95 -1.66 3.10 -7.58
C THR A 95 -2.61 4.22 -7.95
N LYS A 96 -2.96 5.05 -6.96
CA LYS A 96 -3.88 6.16 -7.12
C LYS A 96 -3.36 7.37 -6.34
N GLY A 97 -3.51 8.58 -6.87
CA GLY A 97 -3.41 9.79 -6.06
C GLY A 97 -4.65 9.89 -5.17
N THR A 98 -4.46 10.03 -3.86
CA THR A 98 -5.56 9.97 -2.88
C THR A 98 -5.77 11.25 -2.11
N ASP A 99 -4.75 12.11 -2.06
CA ASP A 99 -4.84 13.44 -1.46
C ASP A 99 -4.06 14.44 -2.31
N PHE A 100 -4.68 15.56 -2.69
CA PHE A 100 -4.17 16.49 -3.71
C PHE A 100 -4.04 17.90 -3.16
N ALA A 101 -2.84 18.46 -3.30
CA ALA A 101 -2.55 19.82 -2.90
C ALA A 101 -3.01 20.83 -3.94
N TRP A 102 -3.62 21.92 -3.47
CA TRP A 102 -4.14 22.99 -4.30
C TRP A 102 -3.10 24.11 -4.45
N PHE A 103 -2.06 23.86 -5.24
CA PHE A 103 -1.14 24.89 -5.70
C PHE A 103 -0.69 24.67 -7.13
N VAL A 104 -0.18 25.74 -7.73
CA VAL A 104 0.47 25.72 -9.05
C VAL A 104 1.75 26.53 -8.91
N ASP A 105 2.90 25.90 -9.11
CA ASP A 105 4.19 26.60 -9.05
C ASP A 105 4.41 27.45 -10.31
N ALA A 106 4.01 26.96 -11.48
CA ALA A 106 4.06 27.69 -12.75
C ALA A 106 2.94 27.29 -13.72
N TRP A 107 2.60 28.21 -14.63
CA TRP A 107 1.77 27.93 -15.80
C TRP A 107 2.65 27.92 -17.04
N ILE A 108 2.78 26.76 -17.69
CA ILE A 108 3.57 26.57 -18.92
C ILE A 108 2.65 25.98 -19.98
N ASP A 109 2.52 26.65 -21.12
CA ASP A 109 1.65 26.24 -22.24
C ASP A 109 0.21 25.90 -21.81
N GLY A 110 -0.34 26.69 -20.89
CA GLY A 110 -1.70 26.49 -20.36
C GLY A 110 -1.86 25.31 -19.41
N ARG A 111 -0.75 24.71 -18.92
CA ARG A 111 -0.75 23.61 -17.97
C ARG A 111 -0.14 24.04 -16.64
N ALA A 112 -0.74 23.56 -15.55
CA ALA A 112 -0.13 23.67 -14.23
C ALA A 112 1.10 22.76 -14.18
N VAL A 113 2.24 23.33 -13.76
CA VAL A 113 3.49 22.62 -13.57
C VAL A 113 3.93 22.85 -12.13
N ASN A 114 4.12 21.74 -11.41
CA ASN A 114 4.58 21.71 -10.03
C ASN A 114 5.96 21.05 -9.98
N ASN A 115 6.94 21.72 -9.37
CA ASN A 115 8.30 21.20 -9.18
C ASN A 115 8.45 20.44 -7.86
N ARG A 116 7.43 20.51 -7.00
CA ARG A 116 7.28 19.75 -5.76
C ARG A 116 6.11 18.76 -5.89
N PRO A 117 6.08 17.67 -5.09
CA PRO A 117 4.94 16.77 -5.08
C PRO A 117 3.66 17.53 -4.80
N ASP A 118 2.62 17.31 -5.60
CA ASP A 118 1.31 17.94 -5.51
C ASP A 118 0.19 16.96 -5.12
N HIS A 119 0.55 15.71 -4.84
CA HIS A 119 -0.37 14.72 -4.28
C HIS A 119 0.37 13.64 -3.49
N ALA A 120 -0.32 13.07 -2.50
CA ALA A 120 0.03 11.79 -1.90
C ALA A 120 -0.61 10.64 -2.70
N LYS A 121 -0.03 9.45 -2.56
CA LYS A 121 -0.45 8.25 -3.29
C LYS A 121 -0.77 7.12 -2.31
N GLU A 122 -1.66 6.25 -2.75
CA GLU A 122 -1.86 4.94 -2.14
C GLU A 122 -1.52 3.84 -3.16
N HIS A 123 -1.06 2.70 -2.65
CA HIS A 123 -0.64 1.55 -3.43
C HIS A 123 -1.34 0.29 -2.93
N TRP A 124 -2.00 -0.42 -3.84
CA TRP A 124 -2.59 -1.73 -3.61
C TRP A 124 -1.67 -2.78 -4.23
N ILE A 125 -1.04 -3.58 -3.38
CA ILE A 125 -0.12 -4.65 -3.78
C ILE A 125 -0.85 -5.99 -3.66
N TYR A 126 -1.00 -6.67 -4.78
CA TYR A 126 -1.72 -7.93 -4.88
C TYR A 126 -0.73 -9.09 -4.95
N LEU A 127 -0.69 -9.88 -3.88
CA LEU A 127 0.15 -11.07 -3.76
C LEU A 127 -0.62 -12.27 -4.29
N HIS A 128 -0.23 -12.81 -5.44
CA HIS A 128 -0.85 -14.01 -6.02
C HIS A 128 -0.20 -15.25 -5.39
N LEU A 129 -0.96 -15.94 -4.55
CA LEU A 129 -0.47 -17.07 -3.77
C LEU A 129 -0.35 -18.34 -4.63
N PRO A 130 0.64 -19.21 -4.39
CA PRO A 130 0.79 -20.47 -5.11
C PRO A 130 -0.24 -21.53 -4.71
N ARG A 131 -0.92 -21.34 -3.58
CA ARG A 131 -1.96 -22.22 -3.04
C ARG A 131 -3.08 -21.35 -2.46
N PRO A 132 -4.35 -21.78 -2.54
CA PRO A 132 -5.44 -21.06 -1.92
C PRO A 132 -5.35 -21.13 -0.39
N MET A 133 -5.83 -20.08 0.26
CA MET A 133 -6.13 -20.03 1.68
C MET A 133 -7.40 -20.85 1.97
N ALA A 134 -7.39 -21.62 3.05
CA ALA A 134 -8.53 -22.37 3.55
C ALA A 134 -9.39 -21.53 4.50
N GLU A 135 -10.71 -21.71 4.39
CA GLU A 135 -11.70 -20.99 5.19
C GLU A 135 -11.47 -21.17 6.70
N GLY A 136 -11.59 -20.05 7.42
CA GLY A 136 -11.41 -19.96 8.87
C GLY A 136 -9.95 -19.97 9.35
N LYS A 137 -8.96 -20.12 8.46
CA LYS A 137 -7.53 -20.21 8.80
C LYS A 137 -6.82 -18.87 8.83
N THR A 138 -5.63 -18.87 9.43
CA THR A 138 -4.84 -17.68 9.70
C THR A 138 -3.53 -17.69 8.94
N TYR A 139 -3.21 -16.56 8.31
CA TYR A 139 -2.02 -16.37 7.50
C TYR A 139 -1.24 -15.16 8.02
N VAL A 140 0.08 -15.25 7.95
CA VAL A 140 1.00 -14.19 8.30
C VAL A 140 1.72 -13.75 7.04
N VAL A 141 1.52 -12.49 6.65
CA VAL A 141 2.21 -11.84 5.53
C VAL A 141 3.41 -11.10 6.09
N ARG A 142 4.61 -11.46 5.67
CA ARG A 142 5.86 -10.77 6.02
C ARG A 142 6.40 -9.99 4.82
N ALA A 143 6.77 -8.73 5.05
CA ALA A 143 7.35 -7.83 4.06
C ALA A 143 8.40 -6.89 4.71
N PRO A 144 9.57 -7.42 5.10
CA PRO A 144 10.55 -6.66 5.88
C PRO A 144 11.14 -5.47 5.12
N GLY A 145 11.11 -4.30 5.78
CA GLY A 145 11.65 -3.05 5.24
C GLY A 145 10.89 -2.52 4.03
N LEU A 146 9.61 -2.86 3.88
CA LEU A 146 8.69 -2.22 2.93
C LEU A 146 7.77 -1.21 3.61
N ALA A 147 7.56 -1.35 4.92
CA ALA A 147 6.69 -0.47 5.69
C ALA A 147 7.42 0.14 6.89
N SER A 148 7.04 1.36 7.26
CA SER A 148 7.58 2.06 8.44
C SER A 148 6.91 1.60 9.74
N ASN A 149 5.68 1.11 9.65
CA ASN A 149 4.85 0.71 10.79
C ASN A 149 4.81 -0.81 11.05
N GLY A 150 5.68 -1.59 10.40
CA GLY A 150 5.75 -3.03 10.62
C GLY A 150 6.48 -3.80 9.53
N SER A 151 6.55 -5.11 9.73
CA SER A 151 7.13 -6.05 8.75
C SER A 151 6.35 -7.37 8.63
N SER A 152 5.28 -7.51 9.41
CA SER A 152 4.50 -8.73 9.53
C SER A 152 3.06 -8.38 9.91
N TRP A 153 2.09 -8.91 9.18
CA TRP A 153 0.66 -8.70 9.43
C TRP A 153 -0.09 -10.01 9.38
N THR A 154 -1.04 -10.19 10.29
CA THR A 154 -1.86 -11.40 10.38
C THR A 154 -3.20 -11.15 9.72
N VAL A 155 -3.63 -12.09 8.88
CA VAL A 155 -4.90 -12.06 8.17
C VAL A 155 -5.63 -13.38 8.37
N ARG A 156 -6.94 -13.32 8.60
CA ARG A 156 -7.80 -14.50 8.65
C ARG A 156 -8.60 -14.58 7.36
N TYR A 157 -8.63 -15.75 6.74
CA TYR A 157 -9.54 -15.99 5.62
C TYR A 157 -10.90 -16.44 6.18
N ASP A 158 -11.90 -15.58 6.06
CA ASP A 158 -13.30 -15.86 6.40
C ASP A 158 -14.17 -15.17 5.34
N ALA A 159 -14.52 -15.91 4.29
CA ALA A 159 -15.20 -15.34 3.12
C ALA A 159 -16.57 -14.75 3.48
N ALA A 160 -17.22 -15.24 4.53
CA ALA A 160 -18.53 -14.77 4.97
C ALA A 160 -18.48 -13.44 5.74
N LYS A 161 -17.34 -13.12 6.38
CA LYS A 161 -17.15 -11.88 7.14
C LYS A 161 -16.27 -10.85 6.42
N LEU A 162 -15.63 -11.24 5.32
CA LEU A 162 -14.74 -10.39 4.58
C LEU A 162 -15.49 -9.29 3.83
N ARG A 163 -15.12 -8.03 4.08
CA ARG A 163 -15.53 -6.92 3.22
C ARG A 163 -14.58 -6.85 2.01
N SER A 164 -15.07 -7.24 0.85
CA SER A 164 -14.28 -7.21 -0.39
C SER A 164 -14.47 -5.90 -1.13
N GLU A 165 -13.36 -5.25 -1.53
CA GLU A 165 -13.36 -4.12 -2.46
C GLU A 165 -13.88 -4.49 -3.85
N ALA A 166 -14.06 -5.78 -4.15
CA ALA A 166 -14.59 -6.25 -5.42
C ALA A 166 -16.13 -6.18 -5.49
N VAL A 167 -16.81 -6.07 -4.35
CA VAL A 167 -18.28 -6.07 -4.28
C VAL A 167 -18.80 -4.63 -4.27
N HIS A 168 -19.47 -4.23 -5.35
CA HIS A 168 -20.03 -2.89 -5.49
C HIS A 168 -21.55 -2.94 -5.43
N VAL A 169 -22.12 -2.18 -4.51
CA VAL A 169 -23.56 -2.05 -4.30
C VAL A 169 -23.93 -0.58 -4.23
N ASN A 170 -25.22 -0.26 -4.35
CA ASN A 170 -25.68 1.09 -4.08
C ASN A 170 -25.38 1.48 -2.61
N ILE A 171 -24.56 2.52 -2.41
CA ILE A 171 -24.12 2.99 -1.09
C ILE A 171 -25.22 3.67 -0.26
N VAL A 172 -26.30 4.12 -0.91
CA VAL A 172 -27.49 4.66 -0.23
C VAL A 172 -28.45 3.54 0.16
N GLY A 173 -28.45 2.44 -0.60
CA GLY A 173 -29.27 1.26 -0.38
C GLY A 173 -30.36 1.07 -1.45
N TYR A 174 -31.34 0.23 -1.13
CA TYR A 174 -32.43 -0.15 -2.02
C TYR A 174 -33.76 -0.02 -1.31
N SER A 175 -34.79 0.43 -2.04
CA SER A 175 -36.18 0.39 -1.55
C SER A 175 -36.56 -1.04 -1.13
N THR A 176 -37.36 -1.15 -0.07
CA THR A 176 -37.94 -2.44 0.37
C THR A 176 -38.91 -3.01 -0.65
N GLN A 177 -39.50 -2.16 -1.50
CA GLN A 177 -40.42 -2.53 -2.59
C GLN A 177 -39.70 -2.75 -3.93
N ALA A 178 -38.38 -2.62 -3.98
CA ALA A 178 -37.65 -2.82 -5.23
C ALA A 178 -37.79 -4.29 -5.68
N PRO A 179 -38.25 -4.56 -6.91
CA PRO A 179 -38.43 -5.93 -7.39
C PRO A 179 -37.11 -6.69 -7.54
N ARG A 180 -35.99 -5.96 -7.64
CA ARG A 180 -34.63 -6.49 -7.70
C ARG A 180 -33.66 -5.53 -7.01
N LYS A 181 -32.57 -6.09 -6.47
CA LYS A 181 -31.44 -5.37 -5.89
C LYS A 181 -30.17 -5.93 -6.52
N TYR A 182 -29.28 -5.08 -6.99
CA TYR A 182 -28.12 -5.49 -7.75
C TYR A 182 -26.84 -5.37 -6.92
N GLY A 183 -25.89 -6.25 -7.17
CA GLY A 183 -24.52 -6.12 -6.74
C GLY A 183 -23.63 -6.48 -7.92
N TYR A 184 -22.55 -5.74 -8.09
CA TYR A 184 -21.56 -5.97 -9.13
C TYR A 184 -20.30 -6.54 -8.50
N LEU A 185 -19.70 -7.51 -9.18
CA LEU A 185 -18.40 -8.06 -8.80
C LEU A 185 -17.38 -7.59 -9.83
N SER A 186 -16.49 -6.68 -9.42
CA SER A 186 -15.41 -6.18 -10.28
C SER A 186 -14.27 -5.61 -9.47
N HIS A 187 -13.02 -5.87 -9.88
CA HIS A 187 -11.86 -5.31 -9.18
C HIS A 187 -10.66 -5.15 -10.12
N TRP A 188 -10.29 -3.92 -10.44
CA TRP A 188 -9.10 -3.65 -11.24
C TRP A 188 -7.82 -3.75 -10.39
N LEU A 189 -6.90 -4.61 -10.81
CA LEU A 189 -5.63 -4.91 -10.13
C LEU A 189 -4.47 -3.99 -10.56
N GLY A 190 -4.73 -2.96 -11.36
CA GLY A 190 -3.70 -2.10 -11.92
C GLY A 190 -2.98 -2.78 -13.08
N ASP A 191 -1.68 -3.01 -12.93
CA ASP A 191 -0.87 -3.75 -13.91
C ASP A 191 -1.24 -5.25 -14.01
N GLY A 192 -2.05 -5.76 -13.08
CA GLY A 192 -2.59 -7.12 -13.08
C GLY A 192 -3.83 -7.32 -13.97
N GLY A 193 -4.40 -6.24 -14.53
CA GLY A 193 -5.61 -6.30 -15.34
C GLY A 193 -6.93 -6.25 -14.55
N PRO A 194 -8.08 -6.42 -15.24
CA PRO A 194 -9.40 -6.53 -14.63
C PRO A 194 -9.63 -7.85 -13.89
#